data_AF-A0A1I6WB97-F1
#
_entry.id   AF-A0A1I6WB97-F1
#
_cell.length_a   1.000
_cell.length_b   1.000
_cell.length_c   1.000
_cell.angle_alpha   90.00
_cell.angle_beta   90.00
_cell.angle_gamma   90.00
#
_symmetry.space_group_name_H-M   'P 1'
#
loop_
_entity.id
_entity.type
_entity.pdbx_description
1 polymer ?
#
loop_
_entity_poly.entity_id
_entity_poly.type
_entity_poly.pdbx_seq_one_letter_code
_entity_poly.pdbx_strand_id
1 'polypeptide(L)'
;METVWLVVRGEDPGATPCADREAAMRYATLKWIEDEYNGEDAEATSLRWEDDELMDDSQPDWPGTGWAVFKAPVITTNSLHR
;
A
#
# COMPACT_ATOMS: atom_id res chain seq x y z
N MET A 1 -1.83 22.65 3.92
CA MET A 1 -2.40 21.41 4.50
C MET A 1 -1.47 20.29 4.06
N GLU A 2 -0.80 19.64 5.00
CA GLU A 2 0.13 18.55 4.69
C GLU A 2 -0.64 17.30 4.27
N THR A 3 -0.12 16.57 3.30
CA THR A 3 -0.76 15.36 2.77
C THR A 3 0.25 14.22 2.79
N VAL A 4 -0.19 13.04 3.18
CA VAL A 4 0.59 11.80 3.17
C VAL A 4 -0.04 10.80 2.22
N TRP A 5 0.74 9.81 1.81
CA TRP A 5 0.21 8.63 1.15
C TRP A 5 0.06 7.52 2.17
N LEU A 6 -1.11 6.88 2.19
CA LEU A 6 -1.39 5.76 3.07
C LEU A 6 -1.37 4.48 2.26
N VAL A 7 -0.75 3.44 2.82
CA VAL A 7 -0.87 2.05 2.34
C VAL A 7 -1.85 1.32 3.24
N VAL A 8 -2.79 0.58 2.66
CA VAL A 8 -3.73 -0.29 3.37
C VAL A 8 -3.77 -1.68 2.77
N ARG A 9 -4.19 -2.67 3.56
CA ARG A 9 -4.44 -4.04 3.12
C ARG A 9 -5.87 -4.44 3.48
N GLY A 10 -6.74 -4.60 2.49
CA GLY A 10 -8.15 -4.97 2.70
C GLY A 10 -8.86 -4.03 3.68
N GLU A 11 -9.50 -4.60 4.69
CA GLU A 11 -10.18 -3.87 5.77
C GLU A 11 -9.30 -3.63 7.01
N ASP A 12 -7.98 -3.88 6.94
CA ASP A 12 -7.08 -3.75 8.09
C ASP A 12 -7.09 -2.30 8.63
N PRO A 13 -7.39 -2.08 9.92
CA PRO A 13 -7.41 -0.75 10.52
C PRO A 13 -6.04 -0.04 10.54
N GLY A 14 -4.95 -0.75 10.24
CA GLY A 14 -3.59 -0.21 10.20
C GLY A 14 -3.20 0.36 8.83
N ALA A 15 -3.44 1.65 8.60
CA ALA A 15 -2.85 2.35 7.45
C ALA A 15 -1.40 2.77 7.73
N THR A 16 -0.48 2.46 6.81
CA THR A 16 0.94 2.84 6.93
C THR A 16 1.22 4.15 6.17
N PRO A 17 1.64 5.24 6.85
CA PRO A 17 1.94 6.50 6.17
C PRO A 17 3.30 6.47 5.47
N CYS A 18 3.33 7.04 4.27
CA CYS A 18 4.46 7.16 3.37
C CYS A 18 4.62 8.61 2.90
N ALA A 19 5.87 9.01 2.64
CA ALA A 19 6.22 10.38 2.25
C ALA A 19 5.61 10.78 0.90
N ASP A 20 5.53 9.84 -0.04
CA ASP A 20 4.99 10.03 -1.38
C ASP A 20 4.35 8.72 -1.91
N ARG A 21 3.75 8.81 -3.11
CA ARG A 21 3.06 7.69 -3.76
C ARG A 21 4.01 6.55 -4.09
N GLU A 22 5.21 6.87 -4.55
CA GLU A 22 6.18 5.88 -4.98
C GLU A 22 6.67 5.05 -3.78
N ALA A 23 6.95 5.71 -2.66
CA ALA A 23 7.28 5.04 -1.40
C ALA A 23 6.13 4.13 -0.92
N ALA A 24 4.87 4.59 -1.04
CA ALA A 24 3.70 3.81 -0.67
C ALA A 24 3.55 2.55 -1.55
N MET A 25 3.66 2.71 -2.87
CA MET A 25 3.59 1.59 -3.81
C MET A 25 4.72 0.60 -3.57
N ARG A 26 5.95 1.08 -3.39
CA ARG A 26 7.10 0.22 -3.09
C ARG A 26 6.91 -0.55 -1.79
N TYR A 27 6.39 0.09 -0.74
CA TYR A 27 6.10 -0.58 0.52
C TYR A 27 5.08 -1.71 0.35
N ALA A 28 3.95 -1.44 -0.32
CA ALA A 28 2.92 -2.44 -0.61
C ALA A 28 3.49 -3.63 -1.42
N THR A 29 4.25 -3.36 -2.49
CA THR A 29 4.88 -4.41 -3.30
C THR A 29 5.85 -5.26 -2.48
N LEU A 30 6.73 -4.64 -1.69
CA LEU A 30 7.69 -5.39 -0.85
C LEU A 30 6.98 -6.27 0.18
N LYS A 31 5.93 -5.74 0.82
CA LYS A 31 5.15 -6.48 1.82
C LYS A 31 4.39 -7.65 1.21
N TRP A 32 3.80 -7.49 0.03
CA TRP A 32 3.18 -8.60 -0.68
C TRP A 32 4.19 -9.69 -1.03
N ILE A 33 5.37 -9.32 -1.54
CA ILE A 33 6.43 -10.28 -1.89
C ILE A 33 6.93 -11.02 -0.64
N GLU A 34 7.11 -10.31 0.47
CA GLU A 34 7.49 -10.92 1.75
C GLU A 34 6.44 -11.92 2.22
N ASP A 35 5.16 -11.56 2.15
CA ASP A 35 4.06 -12.35 2.70
C ASP A 35 3.71 -13.58 1.81
N GLU A 36 3.72 -13.43 0.48
CA GLU A 36 3.25 -14.47 -0.45
C GLU A 36 4.38 -15.28 -1.09
N TYR A 37 5.50 -14.61 -1.38
CA TYR A 37 6.66 -15.23 -2.03
C TYR A 37 7.82 -15.48 -1.05
N ASN A 38 7.58 -15.37 0.27
CA ASN A 38 8.63 -15.47 1.30
C ASN A 38 9.83 -14.55 1.06
N GLY A 39 9.62 -13.41 0.38
CA GLY A 39 10.67 -12.46 0.01
C GLY A 39 11.39 -12.76 -1.30
N GLU A 40 10.99 -13.80 -2.04
CA GLU A 40 11.58 -14.17 -3.33
C GLU A 40 11.02 -13.29 -4.48
N ASP A 41 11.68 -12.15 -4.72
CA ASP A 41 11.36 -11.18 -5.80
C ASP A 41 11.19 -11.82 -7.18
N ALA A 42 12.00 -12.83 -7.52
CA ALA A 42 12.00 -13.43 -8.85
C ALA A 42 10.65 -14.05 -9.26
N GLU A 43 9.83 -14.45 -8.29
CA GLU A 43 8.49 -15.00 -8.51
C GLU A 43 7.44 -13.88 -8.67
N ALA A 44 7.75 -12.64 -8.27
CA ALA A 44 6.85 -11.48 -8.30
C ALA A 44 6.82 -10.73 -9.63
N THR A 45 7.31 -11.35 -10.72
CA THR A 45 7.39 -10.71 -12.05
C THR A 45 6.03 -10.39 -12.69
N SER A 46 4.95 -10.93 -12.13
CA SER A 46 3.55 -10.73 -12.54
C SER A 46 2.86 -9.56 -11.83
N LEU A 47 3.55 -8.83 -10.95
CA LEU A 47 2.93 -7.72 -10.23
C LEU A 47 2.77 -6.48 -11.12
N ARG A 48 1.59 -5.86 -11.03
CA ARG A 48 1.29 -4.59 -11.69
C ARG A 48 0.42 -3.70 -10.80
N TRP A 49 0.37 -2.42 -11.12
CA TRP A 49 -0.51 -1.47 -10.44
C TRP A 49 -1.64 -1.04 -11.35
N GLU A 50 -2.87 -1.04 -10.84
CA GLU A 50 -4.09 -0.57 -11.52
C GLU A 50 -4.88 0.29 -10.54
N ASP A 51 -5.18 1.54 -10.93
CA ASP A 51 -6.01 2.47 -10.14
C ASP A 51 -5.67 2.55 -8.64
N ASP A 52 -4.36 2.63 -8.33
CA ASP A 52 -3.81 2.67 -6.97
C ASP A 52 -3.97 1.38 -6.14
N GLU A 53 -4.30 0.25 -6.78
CA GLU A 53 -4.30 -1.09 -6.21
C GLU A 53 -3.19 -1.96 -6.84
N LEU A 54 -2.54 -2.79 -6.02
CA LEU A 54 -1.57 -3.77 -6.45
C LEU A 54 -2.29 -5.04 -6.92
N MET A 55 -1.95 -5.49 -8.12
CA MET A 55 -2.50 -6.68 -8.77
C MET A 55 -1.39 -7.72 -8.95
N ASP A 56 -1.77 -9.00 -8.89
CA ASP A 56 -0.88 -10.12 -9.19
C ASP A 56 -1.46 -10.95 -10.35
N ASP A 57 -0.89 -10.79 -11.55
CA ASP A 57 -1.37 -11.46 -12.75
C ASP A 57 -1.11 -12.97 -12.75
N SER A 58 -0.30 -13.49 -11.82
CA SER A 58 -0.13 -14.94 -11.65
C SER A 58 -1.35 -15.60 -11.01
N GLN A 59 -2.22 -14.81 -10.36
CA GLN A 59 -3.44 -15.27 -9.69
C GLN A 59 -4.68 -14.63 -10.34
N PRO A 60 -5.02 -14.98 -11.60
CA PRO A 60 -6.06 -14.30 -12.37
C PRO A 60 -7.48 -14.47 -11.80
N ASP A 61 -7.69 -15.48 -10.93
CA ASP A 61 -8.98 -15.72 -10.28
C ASP A 61 -9.19 -14.85 -9.03
N TRP A 62 -8.19 -14.09 -8.59
CA TRP A 62 -8.29 -13.19 -7.45
C TRP A 62 -8.61 -11.76 -7.89
N PRO A 63 -9.49 -11.05 -7.16
CA PRO A 63 -9.92 -9.70 -7.53
C PRO A 63 -8.83 -8.63 -7.35
N GLY A 64 -7.68 -8.98 -6.77
CA GLY A 64 -6.55 -8.10 -6.47
C GLY A 64 -5.70 -8.68 -5.34
N THR A 65 -4.57 -8.04 -5.02
CA THR A 65 -3.77 -8.43 -3.84
C THR A 65 -4.37 -7.90 -2.52
N GLY A 66 -5.36 -7.01 -2.62
CA GLY A 66 -5.95 -6.29 -1.50
C GLY A 66 -5.05 -5.18 -0.95
N TRP A 67 -3.88 -4.94 -1.53
CA TRP A 67 -3.01 -3.81 -1.17
C TRP A 67 -3.33 -2.60 -2.02
N ALA A 68 -3.65 -1.48 -1.38
CA ALA A 68 -3.98 -0.23 -2.07
C ALA A 68 -3.27 0.97 -1.43
N VAL A 69 -3.11 2.03 -2.22
CA VAL A 69 -2.56 3.31 -1.77
C VAL A 69 -3.55 4.44 -1.99
N PHE A 70 -3.59 5.42 -1.08
CA PHE A 70 -4.40 6.61 -1.32
C PHE A 70 -3.82 7.83 -0.60
N LYS A 71 -4.14 9.00 -1.15
CA LYS A 71 -3.71 10.28 -0.59
C LYS A 71 -4.67 10.71 0.52
N ALA A 72 -4.12 10.98 1.70
CA ALA A 72 -4.89 11.43 2.85
C ALA A 72 -4.38 12.77 3.40
N PRO A 73 -5.28 13.66 3.85
CA PRO A 73 -4.87 14.85 4.57
C PRO A 73 -4.38 14.50 5.98
N VAL A 74 -3.30 15.15 6.41
CA VAL A 74 -2.84 15.06 7.81
C VAL A 74 -3.69 16.00 8.66
N ILE A 75 -4.37 15.45 9.68
CA ILE A 75 -5.07 16.22 10.70
C ILE A 75 -4.16 16.29 11.93
N THR A 76 -3.55 17.45 12.16
CA THR A 76 -2.78 17.68 13.40
C THR A 76 -3.69 18.28 14.46
N THR A 77 -3.92 17.56 15.55
CA THR A 77 -4.69 18.08 16.70
C THR A 77 -3.80 18.93 17.61
N ASN A 78 -3.23 20.02 17.08
CA ASN A 78 -2.55 21.02 17.90
C ASN A 78 -3.59 22.00 18.47
N SER A 79 -4.41 21.54 19.41
CA SER A 79 -5.44 22.38 20.03
C SER A 79 -5.79 21.98 21.47
N LEU A 80 -4.84 21.52 22.28
CA LEU A 80 -5.05 21.43 23.73
C LEU A 80 -3.77 21.85 24.46
N HIS A 81 -3.94 22.79 25.41
CA HIS A 81 -2.96 23.45 26.27
C HIS A 81 -2.54 24.87 25.84
N ARG A 82 -3.49 25.80 26.05
CA ARG A 82 -3.19 27.12 26.63
C ARG A 82 -3.47 27.06 28.13
#